data_AF-A0A7U2HUU9-F1
#
_entry.id   AF-A0A7U2HUU9-F1
#
_cell.length_a   1.000
_cell.length_b   1.000
_cell.length_c   1.000
_cell.angle_alpha   90.00
_cell.angle_beta   90.00
_cell.angle_gamma   90.00
#
_symmetry.space_group_name_H-M   'P 1'
#
loop_
_entity.id
_entity.type
_entity.pdbx_description
1 polymer ?
#
loop_
_entity_poly.entity_id
_entity_poly.type
_entity_poly.pdbx_seq_one_letter_code
_entity_poly.pdbx_strand_id
1 'polypeptide(L)'
;MKLQFTISTLLGLSLCSPTPAYAHLPTVRIRTIGPDNTHYTSSNQSPSVNGHIITLPIGIALSSLAQNPLLLQGFEVVDAEVEGEVFCRVNIGYSSKGIEARKGDGMVMLDSKGGVVTVTGLTCGTGSGSA
;
A
#
# COMPACT_ATOMS: atom_id res chain seq x y z
N MET A 1 -48.23 24.46 -45.99
CA MET A 1 -48.60 23.48 -44.95
C MET A 1 -48.78 22.11 -45.57
N LYS A 2 -47.88 21.17 -45.28
CA LYS A 2 -48.18 19.73 -45.12
C LYS A 2 -46.94 19.07 -44.50
N LEU A 3 -47.12 18.69 -43.25
CA LEU A 3 -46.22 17.93 -42.40
C LEU A 3 -46.39 16.45 -42.74
N GLN A 4 -45.30 15.68 -42.87
CA GLN A 4 -45.33 14.25 -42.55
C GLN A 4 -44.06 13.86 -41.77
N PHE A 5 -44.32 13.51 -40.51
CA PHE A 5 -43.56 12.63 -39.62
C PHE A 5 -43.27 11.29 -40.32
N THR A 6 -42.21 10.52 -40.00
CA THR A 6 -42.05 9.79 -38.73
C THR A 6 -40.59 9.38 -38.47
N ILE A 7 -40.22 9.40 -37.19
CA ILE A 7 -38.90 9.16 -36.58
C ILE A 7 -38.86 7.77 -35.94
N SER A 8 -37.71 7.07 -36.07
CA SER A 8 -37.13 6.02 -35.18
C SER A 8 -37.95 4.73 -34.90
N THR A 9 -37.36 3.57 -34.59
CA THR A 9 -36.28 3.31 -33.61
C THR A 9 -35.53 2.00 -33.86
N LEU A 10 -34.20 2.13 -33.83
CA LEU A 10 -33.16 1.27 -33.24
C LEU A 10 -33.46 -0.21 -32.99
N LEU A 11 -32.73 -1.07 -33.72
CA LEU A 11 -32.31 -2.38 -33.25
C LEU A 11 -31.37 -2.20 -32.04
N GLY A 12 -31.85 -2.55 -30.84
CA GLY A 12 -31.02 -2.66 -29.64
C GLY A 12 -30.19 -3.94 -29.68
N LEU A 13 -28.98 -3.87 -30.24
CA LEU A 13 -27.94 -4.86 -30.00
C LEU A 13 -27.46 -4.68 -28.56
N SER A 14 -27.96 -5.52 -27.64
CA SER A 14 -27.42 -5.66 -26.30
C SER A 14 -26.02 -6.27 -26.39
N LEU A 15 -25.02 -5.41 -26.61
CA LEU A 15 -23.64 -5.73 -26.32
C LEU A 15 -23.56 -5.93 -24.80
N CYS A 16 -23.66 -7.19 -24.36
CA CYS A 16 -23.22 -7.58 -23.04
C CYS A 16 -21.73 -7.28 -23.00
N SER A 17 -21.36 -6.15 -22.38
CA SER A 17 -19.96 -5.86 -22.13
C SER A 17 -19.39 -7.02 -21.30
N PRO A 18 -18.22 -7.57 -21.67
CA PRO A 18 -17.56 -8.50 -20.78
C PRO A 18 -17.36 -7.76 -19.46
N THR A 19 -17.89 -8.34 -18.39
CA THR A 19 -17.58 -7.93 -17.02
C THR A 19 -16.06 -7.80 -16.96
N PRO A 20 -15.50 -6.63 -16.60
CA PRO A 20 -14.05 -6.50 -16.53
C PRO A 20 -13.58 -7.57 -15.55
N ALA A 21 -12.80 -8.54 -16.06
CA ALA A 21 -12.12 -9.49 -15.22
C ALA A 21 -11.38 -8.66 -14.17
N TYR A 22 -11.63 -8.93 -12.89
CA TYR A 22 -10.88 -8.34 -11.79
C TYR A 22 -9.39 -8.50 -12.13
N ALA A 23 -8.76 -7.42 -12.58
CA ALA A 23 -7.34 -7.43 -12.84
C ALA A 23 -6.68 -7.69 -11.49
N HIS A 24 -6.10 -8.87 -11.32
CA HIS A 24 -5.30 -9.18 -10.14
C HIS A 24 -4.14 -8.19 -10.12
N LEU A 25 -4.27 -7.16 -9.29
CA LEU A 25 -3.19 -6.19 -9.10
C LEU A 25 -2.07 -6.90 -8.34
N PRO A 26 -0.81 -6.78 -8.79
CA PRO A 26 0.31 -7.35 -8.06
C PRO A 26 0.37 -6.77 -6.65
N THR A 27 0.75 -7.60 -5.70
CA THR A 27 0.80 -7.23 -4.29
C THR A 27 2.22 -7.23 -3.74
N VAL A 28 2.39 -6.52 -2.63
CA VAL A 28 3.59 -6.52 -1.80
C VAL A 28 3.24 -6.97 -0.39
N ARG A 29 4.09 -7.80 0.19
CA ARG A 29 3.98 -8.31 1.55
C ARG A 29 4.92 -7.52 2.45
N ILE A 30 4.33 -6.83 3.41
CA ILE A 30 5.03 -5.97 4.36
C ILE A 30 4.91 -6.62 5.72
N ARG A 31 6.05 -6.87 6.36
CA ARG A 31 6.08 -7.25 7.77
C ARG A 31 6.09 -5.98 8.60
N THR A 32 5.10 -5.81 9.46
CA THR A 32 5.03 -4.69 10.39
C THR A 32 5.34 -5.16 11.80
N ILE A 33 5.85 -4.23 12.58
CA ILE A 33 6.21 -4.46 13.98
C ILE A 33 5.55 -3.37 14.78
N GLY A 34 4.68 -3.78 15.68
CA GLY A 34 3.83 -2.92 16.51
C GLY A 34 3.65 -3.57 17.87
N PRO A 35 2.80 -3.01 18.75
CA PRO A 35 2.93 -3.19 20.19
C PRO A 35 2.34 -4.51 20.68
N ASP A 36 2.86 -5.63 20.17
CA ASP A 36 2.83 -6.91 20.85
C ASP A 36 4.15 -7.04 21.66
N ASN A 37 4.27 -6.23 22.71
CA ASN A 37 5.31 -6.27 23.76
C ASN A 37 6.79 -6.28 23.37
N THR A 38 7.17 -6.08 22.11
CA THR A 38 8.59 -5.98 21.74
C THR A 38 9.08 -4.54 21.89
N HIS A 39 9.66 -4.18 23.02
CA HIS A 39 10.44 -2.94 23.13
C HIS A 39 11.88 -3.22 22.64
N TYR A 40 12.30 -2.56 21.57
CA TYR A 40 13.69 -2.62 21.10
C TYR A 40 14.49 -1.47 21.71
N THR A 41 15.59 -1.79 22.38
CA THR A 41 16.44 -0.84 23.11
C THR A 41 17.54 -0.23 22.22
N SER A 42 17.73 -0.71 21.00
CA SER A 42 18.71 -0.17 20.05
C SER A 42 18.35 -0.45 18.58
N SER A 43 18.84 0.41 17.70
CA SER A 43 18.67 0.34 16.23
C SER A 43 19.28 -0.89 15.57
N ASN A 44 20.07 -1.69 16.31
CA ASN A 44 20.76 -2.88 15.78
C ASN A 44 20.05 -4.19 16.15
N GLN A 45 18.93 -4.13 16.88
CA GLN A 45 18.13 -5.32 17.13
C GLN A 45 17.32 -5.63 15.87
N SER A 46 17.68 -6.71 15.17
CA SER A 46 16.81 -7.27 14.15
C SER A 46 15.60 -7.86 14.88
N PRO A 47 14.40 -7.37 14.58
CA PRO A 47 13.22 -7.89 15.24
C PRO A 47 13.03 -9.37 14.94
N SER A 48 12.49 -10.09 15.94
CA SER A 48 12.10 -11.47 15.75
C SER A 48 11.17 -11.62 14.54
N VAL A 49 11.22 -12.77 13.87
CA VAL A 49 10.48 -13.14 12.65
C VAL A 49 8.93 -13.09 12.82
N ASN A 50 8.43 -12.62 13.98
CA ASN A 50 7.05 -12.67 14.46
C ASN A 50 6.23 -11.39 14.22
N GLY A 51 6.59 -10.56 13.23
CA GLY A 51 5.78 -9.39 12.85
C GLY A 51 4.48 -9.76 12.10
N HIS A 52 3.49 -8.86 12.10
CA HIS A 52 2.24 -9.04 11.34
C HIS A 52 2.50 -8.82 9.85
N ILE A 53 1.90 -9.64 8.98
CA ILE A 53 2.03 -9.47 7.53
C ILE A 53 0.82 -8.72 6.98
N ILE A 54 1.07 -7.56 6.38
CA ILE A 54 0.12 -6.80 5.59
C ILE A 54 0.40 -7.08 4.11
N THR A 55 -0.64 -7.44 3.36
CA THR A 55 -0.56 -7.57 1.90
C THR A 55 -1.23 -6.36 1.26
N LEU A 56 -0.50 -5.62 0.44
CA LEU A 56 -0.96 -4.39 -0.17
C LEU A 56 -0.83 -4.46 -1.70
N PRO A 57 -1.89 -4.15 -2.47
CA PRO A 57 -1.75 -3.99 -3.91
C PRO A 57 -0.85 -2.80 -4.26
N ILE A 58 0.06 -3.00 -5.21
CA ILE A 58 0.95 -1.95 -5.69
C ILE A 58 0.14 -0.85 -6.36
N GLY A 59 0.52 0.41 -6.12
CA GLY A 59 -0.19 1.59 -6.62
C GLY A 59 -1.40 2.01 -5.80
N ILE A 60 -1.74 1.27 -4.74
CA ILE A 60 -2.84 1.60 -3.83
C ILE A 60 -2.30 2.14 -2.51
N ALA A 61 -2.88 3.25 -2.05
CA ALA A 61 -2.61 3.82 -0.74
C ALA A 61 -3.68 3.37 0.27
N LEU A 62 -3.27 2.91 1.45
CA LEU A 62 -4.18 2.67 2.58
C LEU A 62 -4.53 3.99 3.26
N SER A 63 -5.38 4.78 2.63
CA SER A 63 -5.83 6.08 3.15
C SER A 63 -6.72 5.97 4.39
N SER A 64 -7.36 4.82 4.63
CA SER A 64 -8.15 4.56 5.84
C SER A 64 -7.35 4.64 7.13
N LEU A 65 -6.01 4.53 7.04
CA LEU A 65 -5.11 4.70 8.17
C LEU A 65 -5.13 6.13 8.74
N ALA A 66 -5.62 7.12 7.99
CA ALA A 66 -5.80 8.48 8.51
C ALA A 66 -6.87 8.54 9.60
N GLN A 67 -7.90 7.68 9.53
CA GLN A 67 -8.93 7.58 10.57
C GLN A 67 -8.65 6.47 11.58
N ASN A 68 -7.96 5.41 11.15
CA ASN A 68 -7.64 4.24 11.99
C ASN A 68 -6.14 3.94 11.88
N PRO A 69 -5.30 4.71 12.58
CA PRO A 69 -3.86 4.61 12.41
C PRO A 69 -3.30 3.31 12.99
N LEU A 70 -2.20 2.84 12.40
CA LEU A 70 -1.41 1.73 12.95
C LEU A 70 -0.40 2.27 13.96
N LEU A 71 -0.19 1.54 15.05
CA LEU A 71 0.87 1.82 16.00
C LEU A 71 2.03 0.89 15.70
N LEU A 72 3.11 1.42 15.13
CA LEU A 72 4.24 0.63 14.63
C LEU A 72 5.58 1.17 15.13
N GLN A 73 6.54 0.30 15.37
CA GLN A 73 7.95 0.64 15.61
C GLN A 73 8.78 0.57 14.33
N GLY A 74 8.42 -0.35 13.43
CA GLY A 74 9.21 -0.65 12.25
C GLY A 74 8.42 -1.44 11.21
N PHE A 75 8.96 -1.51 10.01
CA PHE A 75 8.43 -2.34 8.93
C PHE A 75 9.52 -2.82 7.97
N GLU A 76 9.23 -3.90 7.25
CA GLU A 76 10.10 -4.51 6.25
C GLU A 76 9.28 -4.91 5.02
N VAL A 77 9.83 -4.65 3.84
CA VAL A 77 9.28 -5.15 2.57
C VAL A 77 9.82 -6.57 2.34
N VAL A 78 9.02 -7.57 2.71
CA VAL A 78 9.46 -8.99 2.72
C VAL A 78 9.48 -9.57 1.32
N ASP A 79 8.41 -9.34 0.57
CA ASP A 79 8.26 -9.92 -0.77
C ASP A 79 7.29 -9.11 -1.63
N ALA A 80 7.38 -9.30 -2.95
CA ALA A 80 6.50 -8.66 -3.91
C ALA A 80 6.27 -9.57 -5.12
N GLU A 81 5.05 -9.56 -5.66
CA GLU A 81 4.64 -10.34 -6.84
C GLU A 81 5.12 -9.73 -8.17
N VAL A 82 6.07 -8.81 -8.12
CA VAL A 82 6.68 -8.18 -9.29
C VAL A 82 8.18 -8.34 -9.27
N GLU A 83 8.73 -8.55 -10.45
CA GLU A 83 10.16 -8.46 -10.71
C GLU A 83 10.58 -6.99 -10.77
N GLY A 84 11.49 -6.55 -9.91
CA GLY A 84 12.06 -5.19 -9.94
C GLY A 84 12.15 -4.51 -8.56
N GLU A 85 12.57 -3.24 -8.59
CA GLU A 85 12.62 -2.41 -7.38
C GLU A 85 11.20 -2.05 -6.92
N VAL A 86 10.88 -2.48 -5.70
CA VAL A 86 9.66 -2.12 -4.98
C VAL A 86 10.04 -1.27 -3.78
N PHE A 87 9.36 -0.14 -3.64
CA PHE A 87 9.49 0.73 -2.49
C PHE A 87 8.12 0.87 -1.81
N CYS A 88 8.14 0.95 -0.49
CA CYS A 88 6.98 1.19 0.34
C CYS A 88 7.24 2.41 1.21
N ARG A 89 6.30 3.36 1.21
CA ARG A 89 6.34 4.56 2.02
C ARG A 89 5.26 4.51 3.09
N VAL A 90 5.70 4.79 4.31
CA VAL A 90 4.88 4.90 5.51
C VAL A 90 4.80 6.38 5.90
N ASN A 91 3.60 6.92 6.09
CA ASN A 91 3.39 8.26 6.60
C ASN A 91 3.20 8.20 8.12
N ILE A 92 4.04 8.93 8.85
CA ILE A 92 3.97 9.06 10.31
C ILE A 92 3.27 10.37 10.64
N GLY A 93 2.19 10.30 11.42
CA GLY A 93 1.35 11.47 11.72
C GLY A 93 0.84 12.14 10.44
N TYR A 94 0.78 13.47 10.39
CA TYR A 94 0.36 14.20 9.17
C TYR A 94 1.55 14.64 8.29
N SER A 95 2.72 13.99 8.44
CA SER A 95 3.92 14.31 7.65
C SER A 95 3.76 13.90 6.19
N SER A 96 4.07 14.81 5.27
CA SER A 96 4.09 14.55 3.83
C SER A 96 5.35 13.83 3.34
N LYS A 97 6.42 13.80 4.13
CA LYS A 97 7.70 13.17 3.74
C LYS A 97 7.66 11.65 3.90
N GLY A 98 7.08 11.15 5.00
CA GLY A 98 7.06 9.72 5.32
C GLY A 98 8.45 9.10 5.49
N ILE A 99 8.50 7.79 5.69
CA ILE A 99 9.70 6.94 5.68
C ILE A 99 9.53 5.88 4.61
N GLU A 100 10.56 5.68 3.80
CA GLU A 100 10.56 4.73 2.68
C GLU A 100 11.50 3.56 2.96
N ALA A 101 11.10 2.37 2.53
CA ALA A 101 11.92 1.17 2.55
C ALA A 101 11.76 0.41 1.24
N ARG A 102 12.84 -0.20 0.76
CA ARG A 102 12.87 -1.03 -0.44
C ARG A 102 12.91 -2.52 -0.08
N LYS A 103 12.51 -3.36 -1.04
CA LYS A 103 12.74 -4.81 -0.96
C LYS A 103 14.25 -5.05 -0.80
N GLY A 104 14.65 -5.69 0.29
CA GLY A 104 16.05 -6.01 0.59
C GLY A 104 16.77 -5.05 1.56
N ASP A 105 16.18 -3.90 1.91
CA ASP A 105 16.74 -2.99 2.92
C ASP A 105 16.75 -3.61 4.34
N GLY A 106 15.99 -4.70 4.52
CA GLY A 106 15.73 -5.30 5.82
C GLY A 106 14.70 -4.49 6.61
N MET A 107 14.77 -4.59 7.94
CA MET A 107 13.85 -3.87 8.82
C MET A 107 14.23 -2.39 8.91
N VAL A 108 13.25 -1.52 8.64
CA VAL A 108 13.37 -0.08 8.82
C VAL A 108 12.63 0.36 10.08
N MET A 109 13.35 0.99 11.01
CA MET A 109 12.80 1.59 12.22
C MET A 109 12.15 2.93 11.89
N LEU A 110 10.94 3.16 12.41
CA LEU A 110 10.17 4.37 12.16
C LEU A 110 10.52 5.53 13.10
N ASP A 111 11.12 5.23 14.24
CA ASP A 111 11.66 6.20 15.19
C ASP A 111 13.12 5.87 15.49
N SER A 112 13.97 6.90 15.51
CA SER A 112 15.41 6.78 15.74
C SER A 112 15.79 6.19 17.11
N LYS A 113 14.86 6.21 18.08
CA LYS A 113 15.05 5.65 19.43
C LYS A 113 14.33 4.31 19.60
N GLY A 114 13.75 3.76 18.52
CA GLY A 114 12.99 2.51 18.57
C GLY A 114 11.59 2.64 19.19
N GLY A 115 11.06 3.87 19.29
CA GLY A 115 9.72 4.13 19.80
C GLY A 115 8.61 3.62 18.87
N VAL A 116 7.42 3.43 19.46
CA VAL A 116 6.18 3.19 18.69
C VAL A 116 5.68 4.53 18.15
N VAL A 117 5.34 4.59 16.87
CA VAL A 117 4.79 5.78 16.20
C VAL A 117 3.43 5.50 15.58
N THR A 118 2.65 6.57 15.41
CA THR A 118 1.35 6.55 14.74
C THR A 118 1.52 6.65 13.23
N VAL A 119 1.24 5.56 12.53
CA VAL A 119 1.23 5.46 11.08
C VAL A 119 -0.16 5.74 10.53
N THR A 120 -0.25 6.73 9.67
CA THR A 120 -1.52 7.27 9.12
C THR A 120 -1.66 7.02 7.62
N GLY A 121 -0.64 6.46 6.98
CA GLY A 121 -0.65 6.14 5.57
C GLY A 121 0.41 5.12 5.22
N LEU A 122 0.10 4.27 4.25
CA LEU A 122 0.99 3.25 3.72
C LEU A 122 0.71 3.09 2.22
N THR A 123 1.74 3.22 1.40
CA THR A 123 1.64 3.11 -0.06
C THR A 123 2.86 2.40 -0.60
N CYS A 124 2.70 1.56 -1.63
CA CYS A 124 3.83 0.93 -2.30
C CYS A 124 3.77 1.10 -3.81
N GLY A 125 4.94 1.17 -4.43
CA GLY A 125 5.11 1.42 -5.85
C GLY A 125 6.30 0.66 -6.43
N THR A 126 6.33 0.58 -7.75
CA THR A 126 7.50 0.14 -8.52
C THR A 126 8.22 1.34 -9.09
N GLY A 127 9.55 1.34 -9.06
CA GLY A 127 10.36 2.35 -9.73
C GLY A 127 11.73 2.54 -9.11
N SER A 128 12.56 3.33 -9.78
CA SER A 128 13.81 3.83 -9.23
C SER A 128 13.47 4.88 -8.17
N GLY A 129 13.43 4.49 -6.89
CA GLY A 129 13.15 5.42 -5.80
C GLY A 129 14.07 6.63 -5.90
N SER A 130 13.49 7.84 -5.84
CA SER A 130 14.26 9.08 -5.92
C SER A 130 15.24 9.14 -4.76
N ALA A 131 16.53 9.10 -5.11
CA ALA A 131 17.63 9.43 -4.22
C ALA A 131 17.57 10.89 -3.75
#